data_AF-A0A920QPS8-F1
#
_entry.id   AF-A0A920QPS8-F1
#
_cell.length_a   1.000
_cell.length_b   1.000
_cell.length_c   1.000
_cell.angle_alpha   90.00
_cell.angle_beta   90.00
_cell.angle_gamma   90.00
#
_symmetry.space_group_name_H-M   'P 1'
#
loop_
_entity.id
_entity.type
_entity.pdbx_description
1 polymer ?
#
loop_
_entity_poly.entity_id
_entity_poly.type
_entity_poly.pdbx_seq_one_letter_code
_entity_poly.pdbx_strand_id
1 'polypeptide(L)'
;MFNGARKCVGIENDELAINNAIFNIKVNNMEDKIELLNINFENYNTSNLFDTILANVDHTFLLNHLDNLKKLLKSEGNLIISGFKKNMQNNILNLYGEFFNILEITEENDWVCFRMLKK
;
A
#
# COMPACT_ATOMS: atom_id res chain seq x y z
N MET A 1 3.68 10.43 10.87
CA MET A 1 2.23 10.65 11.11
C MET A 1 1.58 11.12 9.82
N PHE A 2 0.64 10.36 9.26
CA PHE A 2 -0.17 10.75 8.08
C PHE A 2 -1.48 11.45 8.47
N ASN A 3 -1.40 12.36 9.44
CA ASN A 3 -2.59 13.05 9.93
C ASN A 3 -2.96 14.15 8.92
N GLY A 4 -3.70 13.81 7.86
CA GLY A 4 -4.19 14.80 6.91
C GLY A 4 -4.40 14.36 5.46
N ALA A 5 -4.50 13.06 5.15
CA ALA A 5 -4.85 12.65 3.78
C ALA A 5 -6.19 13.29 3.37
N ARG A 6 -6.19 14.06 2.27
CA ARG A 6 -7.37 14.79 1.82
C ARG A 6 -8.45 13.86 1.27
N LYS A 7 -8.03 12.79 0.60
CA LYS A 7 -8.85 11.70 0.07
C LYS A 7 -8.03 10.41 0.05
N CYS A 8 -8.71 9.27 0.21
CA CYS A 8 -8.13 7.94 0.13
C CYS A 8 -8.94 7.07 -0.82
N VAL A 9 -8.26 6.17 -1.52
CA VAL A 9 -8.88 5.08 -2.28
C VAL A 9 -8.41 3.78 -1.64
N GLY A 10 -9.35 2.94 -1.20
CA GLY A 10 -9.10 1.58 -0.74
C GLY A 10 -9.48 0.57 -1.82
N ILE A 11 -8.63 -0.41 -2.05
CA ILE A 11 -8.87 -1.51 -2.99
C ILE A 11 -8.75 -2.80 -2.21
N GLU A 12 -9.76 -3.64 -2.30
CA GLU A 12 -9.83 -4.94 -1.65
C GLU A 12 -10.70 -5.86 -2.52
N ASN A 13 -10.41 -7.16 -2.56
CA ASN A 13 -11.16 -8.15 -3.34
C ASN A 13 -11.88 -9.18 -2.46
N ASP A 14 -11.59 -9.22 -1.15
CA ASP A 14 -12.31 -10.04 -0.19
C ASP A 14 -13.60 -9.34 0.30
N GLU A 15 -14.75 -9.99 0.11
CA GLU A 15 -16.06 -9.43 0.45
C GLU A 15 -16.24 -9.18 1.96
N LEU A 16 -15.67 -10.04 2.81
CA LEU A 16 -15.76 -9.89 4.27
C LEU A 16 -14.94 -8.67 4.71
N ALA A 17 -13.74 -8.48 4.16
CA ALA A 17 -12.89 -7.33 4.41
C ALA A 17 -13.57 -6.02 3.94
N ILE A 18 -14.21 -6.03 2.76
CA ILE A 18 -14.99 -4.88 2.26
C ILE A 18 -16.12 -4.51 3.24
N ASN A 19 -16.90 -5.49 3.70
CA ASN A 19 -18.00 -5.22 4.64
C ASN A 19 -17.50 -4.63 5.97
N ASN A 20 -16.38 -5.16 6.48
CA ASN A 20 -15.72 -4.62 7.67
C ASN A 20 -15.22 -3.18 7.45
N ALA A 21 -14.61 -2.90 6.29
CA ALA A 21 -14.16 -1.58 5.93
C ALA A 21 -15.32 -0.58 5.83
N ILE A 22 -16.43 -0.94 5.19
CA ILE A 22 -17.64 -0.11 5.11
C ILE A 22 -18.17 0.23 6.51
N PHE A 23 -18.24 -0.76 7.40
CA PHE A 23 -18.67 -0.53 8.78
C PHE A 23 -17.72 0.44 9.50
N ASN A 24 -16.41 0.23 9.42
CA ASN A 24 -15.42 1.09 10.07
C ASN A 24 -15.42 2.53 9.51
N ILE A 25 -15.62 2.70 8.19
CA ILE A 25 -15.73 4.02 7.56
C ILE A 25 -16.94 4.76 8.12
N LYS A 26 -18.10 4.10 8.21
CA LYS A 26 -19.35 4.68 8.75
C LYS A 26 -19.21 5.07 10.22
N VAL A 27 -18.65 4.18 11.05
CA VAL A 27 -18.45 4.44 12.48
C VAL A 27 -17.56 5.68 12.71
N ASN A 28 -16.63 5.97 11.78
CA ASN A 28 -15.72 7.11 11.87
C ASN A 28 -16.16 8.34 11.05
N ASN A 29 -17.35 8.31 10.40
CA ASN A 29 -17.87 9.38 9.53
C ASN A 29 -16.87 9.80 8.43
N MET A 30 -16.29 8.81 7.74
CA MET A 30 -15.23 9.01 6.72
C MET A 30 -15.70 8.79 5.28
N GLU A 31 -17.01 8.64 5.06
CA GLU A 31 -17.61 8.34 3.75
C GLU A 31 -17.23 9.36 2.66
N ASP A 32 -17.12 10.65 3.02
CA ASP A 32 -16.75 11.70 2.06
C ASP A 32 -15.25 11.73 1.70
N LYS A 33 -14.43 10.98 2.45
CA LYS A 33 -12.96 10.99 2.34
C LYS A 33 -12.40 9.69 1.79
N ILE A 34 -13.11 8.58 1.95
CA ILE A 34 -12.62 7.25 1.57
C ILE A 34 -13.54 6.66 0.51
N GLU A 35 -13.00 6.48 -0.69
CA GLU A 35 -13.61 5.66 -1.74
C GLU A 35 -13.12 4.22 -1.56
N LEU A 36 -14.05 3.27 -1.46
CA LEU A 36 -13.71 1.84 -1.33
C LEU A 36 -14.17 1.09 -2.58
N LEU A 37 -13.24 0.36 -3.20
CA LEU A 37 -13.44 -0.40 -4.42
C LEU A 37 -13.31 -1.90 -4.13
N ASN A 38 -14.38 -2.66 -4.39
CA ASN A 38 -14.37 -4.11 -4.34
C ASN A 38 -13.94 -4.68 -5.71
N ILE A 39 -12.63 -4.73 -5.96
CA ILE A 39 -12.03 -5.18 -7.22
C ILE A 39 -10.68 -5.85 -6.96
N ASN A 40 -10.25 -6.71 -7.89
CA ASN A 40 -8.85 -7.11 -7.97
C ASN A 40 -7.97 -5.91 -8.34
N PHE A 41 -6.78 -5.83 -7.76
CA PHE A 41 -5.85 -4.72 -7.94
C PHE A 41 -5.46 -4.51 -9.41
N GLU A 42 -5.34 -5.60 -10.18
CA GLU A 42 -5.01 -5.58 -11.62
C GLU A 42 -6.07 -4.88 -12.46
N ASN A 43 -7.32 -4.83 -11.97
CA ASN A 43 -8.41 -4.15 -12.65
C ASN A 43 -8.45 -2.65 -12.32
N TYR A 44 -7.65 -2.18 -11.35
CA TYR A 44 -7.60 -0.78 -10.99
C TYR A 44 -6.81 0.03 -12.02
N ASN A 45 -7.52 0.88 -12.74
CA ASN A 45 -6.96 1.75 -13.77
C ASN A 45 -7.31 3.21 -13.48
N THR A 46 -6.30 4.06 -13.39
CA THR A 46 -6.45 5.49 -13.16
C THR A 46 -5.31 6.26 -13.80
N SER A 47 -5.56 7.49 -14.23
CA SER A 47 -4.52 8.44 -14.63
C SER A 47 -4.00 9.26 -13.45
N ASN A 48 -4.63 9.17 -12.28
CA ASN A 48 -4.24 9.91 -11.09
C ASN A 48 -3.10 9.21 -10.36
N LEU A 49 -2.08 9.99 -9.99
CA LEU A 49 -0.97 9.51 -9.18
C LEU A 49 -1.16 9.85 -7.71
N PHE A 50 -0.72 8.95 -6.85
CA PHE A 50 -0.78 9.09 -5.40
C PHE A 50 0.50 9.69 -4.83
N ASP A 51 0.35 10.55 -3.82
CA ASP A 51 1.45 11.04 -3.00
C ASP A 51 1.95 9.96 -2.03
N THR A 52 1.06 9.03 -1.66
CA THR A 52 1.38 7.91 -0.76
C THR A 52 0.58 6.68 -1.13
N ILE A 53 1.24 5.52 -1.13
CA ILE A 53 0.60 4.20 -1.17
C ILE A 53 0.96 3.44 0.10
N LEU A 54 -0.04 2.85 0.74
CA LEU A 54 0.10 1.92 1.85
C LEU A 54 -0.42 0.55 1.40
N ALA A 55 0.40 -0.49 1.48
CA ALA A 55 0.01 -1.86 1.14
C ALA A 55 0.46 -2.83 2.24
N ASN A 56 -0.49 -3.37 2.99
CA ASN A 56 -0.26 -4.43 3.97
C ASN A 56 -0.74 -5.76 3.37
N VAL A 57 0.14 -6.43 2.63
CA VAL A 57 -0.17 -7.55 1.74
C VAL A 57 0.97 -8.56 1.76
N ASP A 58 0.74 -9.77 1.27
CA ASP A 58 1.79 -10.79 1.28
C ASP A 58 2.94 -10.49 0.31
N HIS A 59 4.07 -11.18 0.51
CA HIS A 59 5.28 -11.02 -0.29
C HIS A 59 5.09 -11.38 -1.78
N THR A 60 4.20 -12.31 -2.12
CA THR A 60 3.96 -12.70 -3.52
C THR A 60 3.28 -11.56 -4.27
N PHE A 61 2.30 -10.89 -3.66
CA PHE A 61 1.73 -9.67 -4.20
C PHE A 61 2.81 -8.60 -4.44
N LEU A 62 3.65 -8.34 -3.43
CA LEU A 62 4.70 -7.32 -3.53
C LEU A 62 5.70 -7.60 -4.65
N LEU A 63 6.06 -8.87 -4.87
CA LEU A 63 6.97 -9.27 -5.94
C LEU A 63 6.33 -9.10 -7.32
N ASN A 64 5.03 -9.39 -7.46
CA ASN A 64 4.33 -9.36 -8.74
C ASN A 64 3.88 -7.95 -9.17
N HIS A 65 3.70 -7.01 -8.23
CA HIS A 65 3.06 -5.72 -8.49
C HIS A 65 3.96 -4.49 -8.30
N LEU A 66 5.28 -4.67 -8.18
CA LEU A 66 6.22 -3.54 -8.09
C LEU A 66 5.99 -2.48 -9.18
N ASP A 67 5.87 -2.90 -10.44
CA ASP A 67 5.71 -1.96 -11.55
C ASP A 67 4.36 -1.25 -11.52
N ASN A 68 3.29 -1.92 -11.10
CA ASN A 68 1.98 -1.31 -10.92
C ASN A 68 2.03 -0.25 -9.81
N LEU A 69 2.59 -0.59 -8.64
CA LEU A 69 2.74 0.34 -7.51
C LEU A 69 3.58 1.56 -7.90
N LYS A 70 4.70 1.34 -8.59
CA LYS A 70 5.56 2.41 -9.12
C LYS A 70 4.81 3.32 -10.10
N LYS A 71 3.98 2.77 -10.99
CA LYS A 71 3.20 3.55 -11.96
C LYS A 71 2.13 4.42 -11.31
N LEU A 72 1.55 3.97 -10.20
CA LEU A 72 0.52 4.70 -9.46
C LEU A 72 1.08 5.79 -8.53
N LEU A 73 2.39 5.76 -8.25
CA LEU A 73 3.03 6.70 -7.32
C LEU A 73 3.71 7.86 -8.05
N LYS A 74 3.56 9.08 -7.53
CA LYS A 74 4.31 10.26 -8.00
C LYS A 74 5.82 10.07 -7.77
N SER A 75 6.65 10.81 -8.51
CA SER A 75 8.08 10.95 -8.17
C SER A 75 8.20 11.54 -6.76
N GLU A 76 9.16 11.05 -5.97
CA GLU A 76 9.30 11.33 -4.53
C GLU A 76 8.07 10.96 -3.69
N GLY A 77 7.12 10.20 -4.26
CA GLY A 77 5.97 9.69 -3.56
C GLY A 77 6.36 8.60 -2.55
N ASN A 78 5.59 8.51 -1.47
CA ASN A 78 5.92 7.65 -0.34
C ASN A 78 5.25 6.28 -0.49
N LEU A 79 6.03 5.22 -0.40
CA LEU A 79 5.54 3.84 -0.43
C LEU A 79 5.80 3.19 0.93
N ILE A 80 4.74 2.68 1.54
CA ILE A 80 4.82 1.87 2.75
C ILE A 80 4.26 0.49 2.46
N ILE A 81 5.10 -0.53 2.63
CA ILE A 81 4.72 -1.94 2.44
C ILE A 81 4.96 -2.71 3.73
N SER A 82 4.00 -3.56 4.09
CA SER A 82 4.08 -4.49 5.22
C SER A 82 3.33 -5.77 4.86
N GLY A 83 3.24 -6.73 5.77
CA GLY A 83 2.51 -7.99 5.55
C GLY A 83 3.38 -9.13 5.03
N PHE A 84 4.71 -8.99 5.12
CA PHE A 84 5.66 -10.04 4.79
C PHE A 84 6.60 -10.37 5.96
N LYS A 85 7.12 -11.59 5.93
CA LYS A 85 8.00 -12.12 6.98
C LYS A 85 9.45 -11.75 6.76
N LYS A 86 10.23 -11.72 7.84
CA LYS A 86 11.66 -11.36 7.85
C LYS A 86 12.52 -12.15 6.86
N ASN A 87 12.20 -13.41 6.62
CA ASN A 87 12.89 -14.24 5.63
C ASN A 87 12.79 -13.68 4.19
N MET A 88 11.77 -12.87 3.87
CA MET A 88 11.57 -12.24 2.56
C MET A 88 12.20 -10.85 2.45
N GLN A 89 12.70 -10.30 3.55
CA GLN A 89 13.22 -8.92 3.62
C GLN A 89 14.27 -8.63 2.56
N ASN A 90 15.29 -9.49 2.42
CA ASN A 90 16.38 -9.28 1.48
C ASN A 90 15.90 -9.32 0.02
N ASN A 91 14.95 -10.21 -0.31
CA ASN A 91 14.39 -10.31 -1.65
C ASN A 91 13.64 -9.02 -2.03
N ILE A 92 12.80 -8.52 -1.12
CA ILE A 92 12.05 -7.28 -1.34
C ILE A 92 13.00 -6.09 -1.38
N LEU A 93 13.99 -6.02 -0.47
CA LEU A 93 14.97 -4.95 -0.44
C LEU A 93 15.76 -4.85 -1.76
N ASN A 94 16.23 -5.99 -2.28
CA ASN A 94 16.98 -6.04 -3.54
C ASN A 94 16.12 -5.58 -4.72
N LEU A 95 14.86 -6.02 -4.76
CA LEU A 95 13.94 -5.69 -5.86
C LEU A 95 13.49 -4.21 -5.82
N TYR A 96 13.13 -3.70 -4.64
CA TYR A 96 12.60 -2.35 -4.50
C TYR A 96 13.71 -1.29 -4.44
N GLY A 97 14.90 -1.62 -3.91
CA GLY A 97 16.02 -0.69 -3.75
C GLY A 97 16.57 -0.11 -5.05
N GLU A 98 16.28 -0.73 -6.20
CA GLU A 98 16.60 -0.16 -7.52
C GLU A 98 15.79 1.10 -7.82
N PHE A 99 14.50 1.12 -7.44
CA PHE A 99 13.55 2.18 -7.81
C PHE A 99 13.17 3.10 -6.65
N PHE A 100 13.49 2.70 -5.41
CA PHE A 100 13.08 3.41 -4.21
C PHE A 100 14.27 3.67 -3.29
N ASN A 101 14.24 4.83 -2.62
CA ASN A 101 15.13 5.17 -1.50
C ASN A 101 14.50 4.63 -0.22
N ILE A 102 15.17 3.70 0.44
CA ILE A 102 14.70 3.16 1.72
C ILE A 102 14.90 4.21 2.81
N LEU A 103 13.81 4.62 3.47
CA LEU A 103 13.85 5.55 4.59
C LEU A 103 13.92 4.83 5.92
N GLU A 104 13.13 3.76 6.06
CA GLU A 104 12.95 3.08 7.34
C GLU A 104 12.58 1.62 7.09
N ILE A 105 13.13 0.74 7.91
CA ILE A 105 12.75 -0.68 8.00
C ILE A 105 12.42 -0.93 9.47
N THR A 106 11.20 -1.40 9.75
CA THR A 106 10.77 -1.81 11.08
C THR A 106 10.41 -3.28 11.11
N GLU A 107 10.60 -3.91 12.26
CA GLU A 107 10.32 -5.32 12.48
C GLU A 107 9.50 -5.50 13.75
N GLU A 108 8.47 -6.34 13.70
CA GLU A 108 7.64 -6.71 14.85
C GLU A 108 7.16 -8.16 14.72
N ASN A 109 7.49 -9.03 15.68
CA ASN A 109 7.04 -10.44 15.70
C ASN A 109 7.24 -11.17 14.35
N ASP A 110 8.46 -11.05 13.78
CA ASP A 110 8.88 -11.54 12.47
C ASP A 110 8.19 -10.91 11.24
N TRP A 111 7.29 -9.95 11.44
CA TRP A 111 6.76 -9.13 10.34
C TRP A 111 7.67 -7.93 10.09
N VAL A 112 7.77 -7.54 8.82
CA VAL A 112 8.62 -6.44 8.39
C VAL A 112 7.78 -5.40 7.67
N CYS A 113 8.10 -4.13 7.91
CA CYS A 113 7.52 -2.99 7.23
C CYS A 113 8.64 -2.11 6.66
N PHE A 114 8.50 -1.73 5.39
CA PHE A 114 9.40 -0.77 4.75
C PHE A 114 8.67 0.53 4.49
N ARG A 115 9.33 1.65 4.76
CA ARG A 115 8.94 2.98 4.27
C ARG A 115 10.00 3.50 3.32
N MET A 116 9.57 3.95 2.14
CA MET A 116 10.46 4.29 1.05
C MET A 116 9.94 5.48 0.23
N LEU A 117 10.82 6.19 -0.46
CA LEU A 117 10.45 7.22 -1.45
C LEU A 117 10.80 6.73 -2.86
N LYS A 118 9.92 6.98 -3.83
CA LYS A 118 10.22 6.69 -5.24
C LYS A 118 11.28 7.66 -5.77
N LYS A 119 12.32 7.10 -6.39
CA LYS A 119 13.38 7.87 -7.08
C LYS A 119 12.86 8.60 -8.32
#